data_AF-A0A1W9UI32-F1
#
_entry.id   AF-A0A1W9UI32-F1
#
_cell.length_a   1.000
_cell.length_b   1.000
_cell.length_c   1.000
_cell.angle_alpha   90.00
_cell.angle_beta   90.00
_cell.angle_gamma   90.00
#
_symmetry.space_group_name_H-M   'P 1'
#
loop_
_entity.id
_entity.type
_entity.pdbx_description
1 polymer ?
#
loop_
_entity_poly.entity_id
_entity_poly.type
_entity_poly.pdbx_seq_one_letter_code
_entity_poly.pdbx_strand_id
1 'polypeptide(L)'
;MLNWVIGVGSVGAAIAAIVNVLLLFQTGAWQLLIVAAGEVLAVVCLVPAHRMARRGKLDAAGYWAIFGMMIAFGIGELAQTGLTLYLGAGGILMIFVVGAMVLSRKWGSWLALAGLFAAYFWLINRVEPVPRYDTGPLAILRYFVPLLIALLLLLALWRTVRAFRVANLRTRTMIVMLAATLIPVAAYGSVSSVLSYQSGKQRVIEQLESVAELKEDEIESWIRELHNELRTELSRGST
;
A
#
# COMPACT_ATOMS: atom_id res chain seq x y z
N MET A 1 4.86 -13.97 23.09
CA MET A 1 4.21 -13.48 21.85
C MET A 1 5.12 -12.53 21.09
N LEU A 2 5.70 -11.55 21.76
CA LEU A 2 6.58 -10.56 21.15
C LEU A 2 7.76 -11.13 20.33
N ASN A 3 8.48 -12.14 20.83
CA ASN A 3 9.59 -12.77 20.09
C ASN A 3 9.14 -13.37 18.74
N TRP A 4 7.89 -13.82 18.65
CA TRP A 4 7.33 -14.34 17.40
C TRP A 4 7.05 -13.19 16.41
N VAL A 5 6.49 -12.07 16.89
CA VAL A 5 6.29 -10.87 16.06
C VAL A 5 7.63 -10.36 15.52
N ILE A 6 8.64 -10.29 16.38
CA ILE A 6 10.00 -9.90 16.01
C ILE A 6 10.57 -10.86 14.97
N GLY A 7 10.44 -12.17 15.17
CA GLY A 7 10.96 -13.18 14.24
C GLY A 7 10.28 -13.11 12.86
N VAL A 8 8.95 -13.15 12.83
CA VAL A 8 8.18 -13.10 11.58
C VAL A 8 8.37 -11.76 10.87
N GLY A 9 8.36 -10.64 11.60
CA GLY A 9 8.62 -9.32 11.04
C GLY A 9 10.03 -9.21 10.45
N SER A 10 11.05 -9.74 11.13
CA SER A 10 12.43 -9.72 10.64
C SER A 10 12.58 -10.56 9.36
N VAL A 11 11.94 -11.74 9.31
CA VAL A 11 11.97 -12.59 8.11
C VAL A 11 11.25 -11.91 6.95
N GLY A 12 10.07 -11.34 7.18
CA GLY A 12 9.31 -10.62 6.15
C GLY A 12 10.11 -9.45 5.56
N ALA A 13 10.67 -8.60 6.42
CA ALA A 13 11.52 -7.48 6.01
C ALA A 13 12.79 -7.93 5.29
N ALA A 14 13.44 -9.00 5.74
CA ALA A 14 14.62 -9.55 5.06
C ALA A 14 14.31 -10.09 3.66
N ILE A 15 13.20 -10.81 3.49
CA ILE A 15 12.76 -11.27 2.17
C ILE A 15 12.45 -10.08 1.27
N ALA A 16 11.72 -9.08 1.78
CA ALA A 16 11.41 -7.86 1.04
C ALA A 16 12.68 -7.12 0.61
N ALA A 17 13.67 -6.98 1.50
CA ALA A 17 14.95 -6.37 1.19
C ALA A 17 15.70 -7.13 0.07
N ILE A 18 15.78 -8.47 0.16
CA ILE A 18 16.42 -9.31 -0.85
C ILE A 18 15.74 -9.14 -2.21
N VAL A 19 14.40 -9.18 -2.26
CA VAL A 19 13.64 -9.00 -3.50
C VAL A 19 13.92 -7.63 -4.12
N ASN A 20 13.93 -6.55 -3.33
CA ASN A 20 14.24 -5.21 -3.83
C ASN A 20 15.69 -5.10 -4.36
N VAL A 21 16.66 -5.73 -3.69
CA VAL A 21 18.06 -5.78 -4.17
C VAL A 21 18.18 -6.57 -5.47
N LEU A 22 17.51 -7.71 -5.61
CA LEU A 22 17.51 -8.48 -6.85
C LEU A 22 16.91 -7.68 -8.01
N LEU A 23 15.83 -6.95 -7.75
CA LEU A 23 15.19 -6.10 -8.75
C LEU A 23 16.01 -4.85 -9.08
N LEU A 24 16.80 -4.32 -8.14
CA LEU A 24 17.76 -3.27 -8.42
C LEU A 24 18.75 -3.71 -9.49
N PHE A 25 19.28 -4.94 -9.41
CA PHE A 25 20.18 -5.45 -10.45
C PHE A 25 19.51 -5.66 -11.81
N GLN A 26 18.21 -5.93 -11.84
CA GLN A 26 17.47 -6.12 -13.09
C GLN A 26 17.03 -4.81 -13.75
N THR A 27 16.66 -3.81 -12.95
CA THR A 27 16.02 -2.57 -13.43
C THR A 27 16.95 -1.36 -13.42
N GLY A 28 18.01 -1.40 -12.62
CA GLY A 28 18.88 -0.24 -12.36
C GLY A 28 18.21 0.86 -11.53
N ALA A 29 17.01 0.64 -10.99
CA ALA A 29 16.24 1.66 -10.28
C ALA A 29 16.79 1.86 -8.85
N TRP A 30 17.54 2.94 -8.64
CA TRP A 30 18.15 3.27 -7.35
C TRP A 30 17.14 3.44 -6.20
N GLN A 31 15.88 3.77 -6.50
CA GLN A 31 14.81 3.83 -5.50
C GLN A 31 14.59 2.50 -4.76
N LEU A 32 14.85 1.36 -5.42
CA LEU A 32 14.78 0.05 -4.78
C LEU A 32 15.84 -0.15 -3.70
N LEU A 33 16.98 0.56 -3.80
CA LEU A 33 18.00 0.59 -2.77
C LEU A 33 17.49 1.31 -1.52
N ILE A 34 16.75 2.42 -1.66
CA ILE A 34 16.12 3.11 -0.52
C ILE A 34 15.20 2.17 0.23
N VAL A 35 14.34 1.44 -0.49
CA VAL A 35 13.41 0.47 0.11
C VAL A 35 14.18 -0.63 0.82
N ALA A 36 15.15 -1.25 0.17
CA ALA A 36 15.97 -2.29 0.78
C ALA A 36 16.71 -1.80 2.04
N ALA A 37 17.27 -0.59 2.00
CA ALA A 37 17.95 0.02 3.15
C ALA A 37 16.97 0.30 4.30
N GLY A 38 15.76 0.78 4.01
CA GLY A 38 14.72 0.97 5.02
C GLY A 38 14.23 -0.34 5.63
N GLU A 39 14.12 -1.41 4.85
CA GLU A 39 13.78 -2.75 5.37
C GLU A 39 14.90 -3.31 6.27
N VAL A 40 16.16 -3.12 5.89
CA VAL A 40 17.30 -3.46 6.76
C VAL A 40 17.26 -2.64 8.05
N LEU A 41 16.95 -1.34 7.97
CA LEU A 41 16.79 -0.48 9.13
C LEU A 41 15.65 -0.96 10.03
N ALA A 42 14.52 -1.38 9.45
CA ALA A 42 13.41 -1.98 10.18
C ALA A 42 13.85 -3.24 10.95
N VAL A 43 14.62 -4.13 10.33
CA VAL A 43 15.21 -5.31 11.01
C VAL A 43 16.13 -4.89 12.14
N VAL A 44 16.99 -3.89 11.93
CA VAL A 44 17.87 -3.34 12.96
C VAL A 44 17.07 -2.78 14.14
N CYS A 45 15.94 -2.10 13.89
CA CYS A 45 15.02 -1.63 14.93
C CYS A 45 14.35 -2.75 15.72
N LEU A 46 14.29 -3.98 15.21
CA LEU A 46 13.77 -5.14 15.95
C LEU A 46 14.81 -5.74 16.91
N VAL A 47 16.10 -5.44 16.76
CA VAL A 47 17.15 -5.85 17.71
C VAL A 47 16.94 -5.28 19.13
N PRO A 48 16.73 -3.97 19.33
CA PRO A 48 16.42 -3.43 20.65
C PRO A 48 15.08 -3.96 21.17
N ALA A 49 14.09 -4.20 20.31
CA ALA A 49 12.84 -4.86 20.70
C ALA A 49 13.12 -6.23 21.33
N HIS A 50 13.96 -7.06 20.70
CA HIS A 50 14.31 -8.38 21.21
C HIS A 50 15.09 -8.31 22.52
N ARG A 51 16.05 -7.38 22.62
CA ARG A 51 16.83 -7.16 23.86
C ARG A 51 15.92 -6.72 25.01
N MET A 52 14.98 -5.82 24.77
CA MET A 52 14.04 -5.35 25.79
C MET A 52 13.02 -6.43 26.18
N ALA A 53 12.59 -7.26 25.22
CA ALA A 53 11.74 -8.41 25.48
C ALA A 53 12.43 -9.41 26.43
N ARG A 54 13.71 -9.70 26.22
CA ARG A 54 14.52 -10.55 27.12
C ARG A 54 14.69 -9.95 28.52
N ARG A 55 14.65 -8.63 28.65
CA ARG A 55 14.74 -7.91 29.93
C ARG A 55 13.38 -7.74 30.64
N GLY A 56 12.31 -8.36 30.13
CA GLY A 56 10.97 -8.24 30.70
C GLY A 56 10.28 -6.89 30.47
N LYS A 57 10.90 -5.95 29.74
CA LYS A 57 10.33 -4.63 29.43
C LYS A 57 9.43 -4.71 28.18
N LEU A 58 8.31 -5.43 28.31
CA LEU A 58 7.42 -5.77 27.19
C LEU A 58 6.83 -4.54 26.50
N ASP A 59 6.45 -3.50 27.25
CA ASP A 59 5.89 -2.27 26.68
C ASP A 59 6.87 -1.55 25.75
N ALA A 60 8.10 -1.32 26.23
CA ALA A 60 9.15 -0.65 25.46
C ALA A 60 9.51 -1.45 24.21
N ALA A 61 9.57 -2.78 24.35
CA ALA A 61 9.85 -3.67 23.25
C ALA A 61 8.74 -3.67 22.19
N GLY A 62 7.48 -3.50 22.60
CA GLY A 62 6.35 -3.33 21.68
C GLY A 62 6.40 -2.02 20.91
N TYR A 63 6.82 -0.92 21.52
CA TYR A 63 7.03 0.35 20.80
C TYR A 63 8.10 0.21 19.71
N TRP A 64 9.23 -0.44 20.02
CA TRP A 64 10.27 -0.71 19.02
C TRP A 64 9.78 -1.61 17.88
N ALA A 65 8.94 -2.60 18.20
CA ALA A 65 8.35 -3.48 17.18
C ALA A 65 7.41 -2.70 16.24
N ILE A 66 6.52 -1.87 16.78
CA ILE A 66 5.63 -1.01 15.98
C ILE A 66 6.44 0.01 15.17
N PHE A 67 7.47 0.61 15.76
CA PHE A 67 8.33 1.56 15.07
C PHE A 67 9.08 0.94 13.88
N GLY A 68 9.67 -0.24 14.06
CA GLY A 68 10.29 -0.98 12.96
C GLY A 68 9.28 -1.30 11.85
N MET A 69 8.05 -1.63 12.21
CA MET A 69 6.96 -1.84 11.26
C MET A 69 6.59 -0.56 10.49
N MET A 70 6.51 0.58 11.17
CA MET A 70 6.28 1.87 10.51
C MET A 70 7.39 2.19 9.50
N ILE A 71 8.64 1.85 9.79
CA ILE A 71 9.75 2.01 8.84
C ILE A 71 9.58 1.07 7.64
N ALA A 72 9.35 -0.23 7.87
CA ALA A 72 9.21 -1.22 6.80
C ALA A 72 8.10 -0.84 5.81
N PHE A 73 6.90 -0.53 6.32
CA PHE A 73 5.78 -0.14 5.45
C PHE A 73 5.90 1.29 4.92
N GLY A 74 6.49 2.20 5.70
CA GLY A 74 6.58 3.62 5.36
C GLY A 74 7.66 3.94 4.32
N ILE A 75 8.76 3.19 4.28
CA ILE A 75 9.84 3.43 3.31
C ILE A 75 9.42 3.08 1.88
N GLY A 76 8.57 2.06 1.71
CA GLY A 76 8.04 1.68 0.41
C GLY A 76 7.27 2.82 -0.24
N GLU A 77 6.48 3.56 0.54
CA GLU A 77 5.69 4.70 0.05
C GLU A 77 6.55 5.88 -0.43
N LEU A 78 7.70 6.10 0.20
CA LEU A 78 8.62 7.16 -0.19
C LEU A 78 9.23 6.94 -1.57
N ALA A 79 9.43 5.68 -1.94
CA ALA A 79 10.26 5.31 -3.08
C ALA A 79 9.48 4.64 -4.22
N GLN A 80 8.25 4.18 -3.99
CA GLN A 80 7.46 3.40 -4.96
C GLN A 80 6.06 3.99 -5.13
N THR A 81 5.56 3.97 -6.37
CA THR A 81 4.18 4.32 -6.73
C THR A 81 3.39 3.07 -7.10
N GLY A 82 2.08 3.08 -6.85
CA GLY A 82 1.18 1.96 -7.20
C GLY A 82 0.94 0.96 -6.08
N LEU A 83 1.66 1.09 -4.96
CA LEU A 83 1.53 0.22 -3.78
C LEU A 83 0.94 0.92 -2.55
N THR A 84 0.62 2.21 -2.66
CA THR A 84 0.18 3.06 -1.55
C THR A 84 -0.98 2.49 -0.76
N LEU A 85 -1.99 1.97 -1.44
CA LEU A 85 -3.15 1.38 -0.76
C LEU A 85 -2.73 0.17 0.08
N TYR A 86 -1.87 -0.70 -0.44
CA TYR A 86 -1.43 -1.91 0.25
C TYR A 86 -0.49 -1.59 1.40
N LEU A 87 0.49 -0.71 1.20
CA LEU A 87 1.46 -0.34 2.22
C LEU A 87 0.80 0.48 3.34
N GLY A 88 -0.04 1.45 2.98
CA GLY A 88 -0.78 2.29 3.92
C GLY A 88 -1.80 1.47 4.71
N ALA A 89 -2.77 0.83 4.03
CA ALA A 89 -3.79 0.05 4.73
C ALA A 89 -3.19 -1.15 5.44
N GLY A 90 -2.27 -1.88 4.81
CA GLY A 90 -1.59 -3.03 5.40
C GLY A 90 -0.76 -2.66 6.63
N GLY A 91 -0.01 -1.56 6.56
CA GLY A 91 0.77 -1.04 7.68
C GLY A 91 -0.13 -0.63 8.85
N ILE A 92 -1.20 0.12 8.59
CA ILE A 92 -2.19 0.50 9.61
C ILE A 92 -2.78 -0.75 10.27
N LEU A 93 -3.28 -1.70 9.48
CA LEU A 93 -3.88 -2.94 9.99
C LEU A 93 -2.89 -3.77 10.82
N MET A 94 -1.63 -3.87 10.37
CA MET A 94 -0.59 -4.56 11.13
C MET A 94 -0.28 -3.85 12.45
N ILE A 95 -0.25 -2.51 12.48
CA ILE A 95 -0.10 -1.73 13.72
C ILE A 95 -1.25 -2.02 14.68
N PHE A 96 -2.50 -2.08 14.20
CA PHE A 96 -3.65 -2.45 15.02
C PHE A 96 -3.51 -3.86 15.61
N VAL A 97 -3.21 -4.86 14.76
CA VAL A 97 -3.09 -6.25 15.19
C VAL A 97 -1.94 -6.42 16.19
N VAL A 98 -0.74 -5.95 15.83
CA VAL A 98 0.44 -6.07 16.70
C VAL A 98 0.30 -5.22 17.97
N GLY A 99 -0.26 -4.02 17.85
CA GLY A 99 -0.55 -3.14 18.99
C GLY A 99 -1.52 -3.76 19.98
N ALA A 100 -2.62 -4.35 19.49
CA ALA A 100 -3.57 -5.08 20.34
C ALA A 100 -2.92 -6.32 21.01
N MET A 101 -2.02 -7.01 20.32
CA MET A 101 -1.32 -8.19 20.86
C MET A 101 -0.26 -7.85 21.90
N VAL A 102 0.55 -6.81 21.66
CA VAL A 102 1.74 -6.49 22.47
C VAL A 102 1.46 -5.42 23.52
N LEU A 103 0.67 -4.39 23.17
CA LEU A 103 0.29 -3.26 24.04
C LEU A 103 -1.21 -3.28 24.38
N SER A 104 -1.75 -4.44 24.74
CA SER A 104 -3.19 -4.62 25.02
C SER A 104 -3.74 -3.65 26.09
N ARG A 105 -2.92 -3.28 27.08
CA ARG A 105 -3.32 -2.37 28.17
C ARG A 105 -3.23 -0.88 27.80
N LYS A 106 -2.52 -0.54 26.72
CA LYS A 106 -2.20 0.85 26.31
C LYS A 106 -2.83 1.19 24.96
N TRP A 107 -4.16 1.08 24.91
CA TRP A 107 -4.93 1.25 23.67
C TRP A 107 -4.74 2.62 22.99
N GLY A 108 -4.68 3.69 23.77
CA GLY A 108 -4.44 5.03 23.23
C GLY A 108 -3.08 5.18 22.55
N SER A 109 -2.06 4.46 23.02
CA SER A 109 -0.70 4.58 22.47
C SER A 109 -0.57 3.98 21.07
N TRP A 110 -1.13 2.79 20.82
CA TRP A 110 -1.07 2.21 19.48
C TRP A 110 -2.07 2.87 18.51
N LEU A 111 -3.19 3.42 19.00
CA LEU A 111 -4.07 4.28 18.17
C LEU A 111 -3.35 5.56 17.73
N ALA A 112 -2.63 6.21 18.64
CA ALA A 112 -1.84 7.39 18.32
C ALA A 112 -0.76 7.07 17.28
N LEU A 113 -0.08 5.92 17.39
CA LEU A 113 0.89 5.47 16.39
C LEU A 113 0.26 5.15 15.03
N ALA A 114 -0.91 4.52 15.00
CA ALA A 114 -1.65 4.29 13.76
C ALA A 114 -2.08 5.62 13.11
N GLY A 115 -2.56 6.58 13.91
CA GLY A 115 -2.89 7.93 13.43
C GLY A 115 -1.67 8.69 12.91
N LEU A 116 -0.54 8.61 13.62
CA LEU A 116 0.73 9.19 13.20
C LEU A 116 1.20 8.58 11.87
N PHE A 117 1.09 7.27 11.73
CA PHE A 117 1.43 6.57 10.48
C PHE A 117 0.52 6.97 9.32
N ALA A 118 -0.79 7.12 9.55
CA ALA A 118 -1.72 7.62 8.55
C ALA A 118 -1.41 9.06 8.14
N ALA A 119 -1.09 9.93 9.11
CA ALA A 119 -0.69 11.32 8.86
C ALA A 119 0.62 11.40 8.05
N TYR A 120 1.59 10.54 8.35
CA TYR A 120 2.82 10.37 7.58
C TYR A 120 2.51 10.00 6.12
N PHE A 121 1.65 9.02 5.89
CA PHE A 121 1.24 8.60 4.54
C PHE A 121 0.55 9.74 3.77
N TRP A 122 -0.34 10.47 4.45
CA TRP A 122 -1.01 11.61 3.86
C TRP A 122 -0.02 12.72 3.48
N LEU A 123 0.93 13.05 4.37
CA LEU A 123 1.91 14.10 4.14
C LEU A 123 2.87 13.76 2.99
N ILE A 124 3.35 12.52 2.92
CA ILE A 124 4.28 12.09 1.85
C ILE A 124 3.60 12.05 0.49
N ASN A 125 2.32 11.67 0.45
CA ASN A 125 1.51 11.78 -0.76
C ASN A 125 1.19 13.21 -1.17
N ARG A 126 1.28 14.17 -0.24
CA ARG A 126 1.09 15.58 -0.57
C ARG A 126 2.37 16.27 -1.05
N VAL A 127 3.51 15.90 -0.46
CA VAL A 127 4.81 16.58 -0.69
C VAL A 127 5.63 15.90 -1.79
N GLU A 128 5.50 14.58 -1.95
CA GLU A 128 6.28 13.78 -2.91
C GLU A 128 7.79 14.09 -2.87
N PRO A 129 8.46 13.84 -1.73
CA PRO A 129 9.82 14.33 -1.49
C PRO A 129 10.88 13.70 -2.41
N VAL A 130 10.60 12.52 -2.97
CA VAL A 130 11.53 11.73 -3.79
C VAL A 130 10.80 11.27 -5.05
N PRO A 131 11.45 11.29 -6.24
CA PRO A 131 10.88 10.75 -7.46
C PRO A 131 10.65 9.24 -7.31
N ARG A 132 9.38 8.86 -7.25
CA ARG A 132 8.95 7.49 -6.97
C ARG A 132 9.06 6.62 -8.21
N TYR A 133 9.47 5.36 -8.01
CA TYR A 133 9.53 4.38 -9.07
C TYR A 133 8.15 3.79 -9.36
N ASP A 134 7.71 3.81 -10.61
CA ASP A 134 6.45 3.19 -11.01
C ASP A 134 6.58 1.66 -11.01
N THR A 135 5.80 1.01 -10.15
CA THR A 135 5.80 -0.45 -10.01
C THR A 135 4.86 -1.15 -10.99
N GLY A 136 4.08 -0.40 -11.77
CA GLY A 136 3.12 -0.92 -12.75
C GLY A 136 3.71 -1.94 -13.74
N PRO A 137 4.91 -1.72 -14.31
CA PRO A 137 5.55 -2.67 -15.23
C PRO A 137 6.08 -3.95 -14.56
N LEU A 138 6.39 -3.91 -13.25
CA LEU A 138 6.98 -5.04 -12.53
C LEU A 138 5.89 -5.90 -11.90
N ALA A 139 5.45 -6.92 -12.64
CA ALA A 139 4.48 -7.91 -12.14
C ALA A 139 4.91 -8.53 -10.80
N ILE A 140 6.22 -8.74 -10.59
CA ILE A 140 6.76 -9.27 -9.33
C ILE A 140 6.35 -8.40 -8.13
N LEU A 141 6.61 -7.07 -8.14
CA LEU A 141 6.24 -6.21 -7.01
C LEU A 141 4.74 -6.13 -6.79
N ARG A 142 4.00 -6.03 -7.91
CA ARG A 142 2.55 -5.89 -7.89
C ARG A 142 1.84 -7.06 -7.20
N TYR A 143 2.34 -8.28 -7.36
CA TYR A 143 1.76 -9.46 -6.71
C TYR A 143 2.45 -9.80 -5.38
N PHE A 144 3.78 -9.68 -5.33
CA PHE A 144 4.56 -10.07 -4.16
C PHE A 144 4.24 -9.22 -2.93
N VAL A 145 4.13 -7.90 -3.08
CA VAL A 145 3.91 -7.00 -1.93
C VAL A 145 2.54 -7.24 -1.28
N PRO A 146 1.40 -7.24 -2.01
CA PRO A 146 0.11 -7.56 -1.41
C PRO A 146 0.06 -8.97 -0.83
N LEU A 147 0.67 -9.96 -1.51
CA LEU A 147 0.72 -11.34 -1.02
C LEU A 147 1.49 -11.44 0.31
N LEU A 148 2.64 -10.78 0.41
CA LEU A 148 3.46 -10.76 1.62
C LEU A 148 2.70 -10.11 2.78
N ILE A 149 2.05 -8.97 2.55
CA ILE A 149 1.25 -8.28 3.55
C ILE A 149 0.07 -9.14 4.00
N ALA A 150 -0.66 -9.74 3.06
CA ALA A 150 -1.76 -10.64 3.37
C ALA A 150 -1.28 -11.85 4.17
N LEU A 151 -0.14 -12.44 3.82
CA LEU A 151 0.46 -13.55 4.55
C LEU A 151 0.83 -13.14 5.98
N LEU A 152 1.49 -11.99 6.16
CA LEU A 152 1.86 -11.47 7.48
C LEU A 152 0.63 -11.20 8.35
N LEU A 153 -0.41 -10.60 7.78
CA LEU A 153 -1.69 -10.36 8.46
C LEU A 153 -2.36 -11.69 8.85
N LEU A 154 -2.45 -12.65 7.94
CA LEU A 154 -3.04 -13.96 8.21
C LEU A 154 -2.27 -14.71 9.30
N LEU A 155 -0.94 -14.69 9.26
CA LEU A 155 -0.11 -15.28 10.30
C LEU A 155 -0.33 -14.60 11.65
N ALA A 156 -0.41 -13.26 11.67
CA ALA A 156 -0.64 -12.49 12.89
C ALA A 156 -2.03 -12.77 13.49
N LEU A 157 -3.07 -12.79 12.66
CA LEU A 157 -4.43 -13.15 13.05
C LEU A 157 -4.52 -14.59 13.54
N TRP A 158 -3.95 -15.54 12.79
CA TRP A 158 -3.89 -16.94 13.17
C TRP A 158 -3.24 -17.12 14.54
N ARG A 159 -2.11 -16.42 14.77
CA ARG A 159 -1.40 -16.48 16.04
C ARG A 159 -2.23 -15.87 17.16
N THR A 160 -2.92 -14.77 16.89
CA THR A 160 -3.86 -14.14 17.83
C THR A 160 -4.94 -15.14 18.24
N VAL A 161 -5.66 -15.72 17.28
CA VAL A 161 -6.71 -16.72 17.56
C VAL A 161 -6.17 -17.89 18.38
N ARG A 162 -5.00 -18.44 18.01
CA ARG A 162 -4.39 -19.55 18.73
C ARG A 162 -3.96 -19.18 20.16
N ALA A 163 -3.38 -18.00 20.34
CA ALA A 163 -2.96 -17.50 21.65
C ALA A 163 -4.14 -17.27 22.61
N PHE A 164 -5.28 -16.83 22.08
CA PHE A 164 -6.47 -16.49 22.88
C PHE A 164 -7.41 -17.67 23.15
N ARG A 165 -7.19 -18.85 22.54
CA ARG A 165 -7.88 -20.10 22.93
C ARG A 165 -7.64 -20.49 24.41
N VAL A 166 -6.71 -19.81 25.09
CA VAL A 166 -6.27 -20.10 26.46
C VAL A 166 -6.50 -18.90 27.43
N ALA A 167 -7.04 -17.74 27.01
CA ALA A 167 -7.06 -16.52 27.83
C ALA A 167 -8.44 -15.80 27.94
N ASN A 168 -8.60 -15.03 29.04
CA ASN A 168 -9.83 -14.41 29.60
C ASN A 168 -10.82 -13.67 28.66
N LEU A 169 -12.09 -13.68 29.08
CA LEU A 169 -13.31 -13.19 28.38
C LEU A 169 -13.28 -11.74 27.86
N ARG A 170 -12.61 -10.79 28.53
CA ARG A 170 -12.68 -9.35 28.17
C ARG A 170 -11.89 -8.99 26.91
N THR A 171 -10.78 -9.68 26.66
CA THR A 171 -9.94 -9.46 25.46
C THR A 171 -10.56 -10.10 24.22
N ARG A 172 -11.40 -11.12 24.42
CA ARG A 172 -12.13 -11.83 23.36
C ARG A 172 -13.06 -10.90 22.58
N THR A 173 -13.76 -10.00 23.26
CA THR A 173 -14.73 -9.09 22.62
C THR A 173 -14.07 -8.05 21.71
N MET A 174 -12.99 -7.43 22.18
CA MET A 174 -12.26 -6.40 21.42
C MET A 174 -11.62 -7.00 20.16
N ILE A 175 -11.13 -8.24 20.25
CA ILE A 175 -10.50 -8.96 19.13
C ILE A 175 -11.55 -9.49 18.16
N VAL A 176 -12.71 -9.98 18.63
CA VAL A 176 -13.80 -10.36 17.72
C VAL A 176 -14.27 -9.15 16.94
N MET A 177 -14.35 -7.96 17.55
CA MET A 177 -14.69 -6.72 16.86
C MET A 177 -13.62 -6.32 15.82
N LEU A 178 -12.33 -6.44 16.17
CA LEU A 178 -11.23 -6.20 15.25
C LEU A 178 -11.18 -7.23 14.11
N ALA A 179 -11.33 -8.52 14.40
CA ALA A 179 -11.34 -9.58 13.40
C ALA A 179 -12.56 -9.49 12.48
N ALA A 180 -13.74 -9.17 13.03
CA ALA A 180 -14.98 -8.97 12.27
C ALA A 180 -14.91 -7.75 11.35
N THR A 181 -14.05 -6.77 11.62
CA THR A 181 -13.82 -5.61 10.73
C THR A 181 -12.66 -5.86 9.76
N LEU A 182 -11.59 -6.51 10.22
CA LEU A 182 -10.41 -6.83 9.41
C LEU A 182 -10.70 -7.83 8.28
N ILE A 183 -11.51 -8.86 8.54
CA ILE A 183 -11.81 -9.90 7.54
C ILE A 183 -12.53 -9.31 6.32
N PRO A 184 -13.62 -8.53 6.47
CA PRO A 184 -14.24 -7.84 5.35
C PRO A 184 -13.28 -6.88 4.67
N VAL A 185 -12.52 -6.06 5.41
CA VAL A 185 -11.59 -5.08 4.81
C VAL A 185 -10.50 -5.76 3.98
N ALA A 186 -9.94 -6.88 4.46
CA ALA A 186 -8.97 -7.66 3.71
C ALA A 186 -9.59 -8.32 2.46
N ALA A 187 -10.82 -8.83 2.57
CA ALA A 187 -11.55 -9.40 1.43
C ALA A 187 -11.89 -8.34 0.37
N TYR A 188 -12.43 -7.18 0.77
CA TYR A 188 -12.77 -6.08 -0.12
C TYR A 188 -11.54 -5.42 -0.75
N GLY A 189 -10.45 -5.25 0.00
CA GLY A 189 -9.20 -4.70 -0.54
C GLY A 189 -8.59 -5.58 -1.64
N SER A 190 -8.71 -6.90 -1.49
CA SER A 190 -8.24 -7.89 -2.48
C SER A 190 -9.08 -7.86 -3.76
N VAL A 191 -10.41 -7.82 -3.63
CA VAL A 191 -11.35 -7.87 -4.77
C VAL A 191 -11.45 -6.53 -5.51
N SER A 192 -11.43 -5.41 -4.80
CA SER A 192 -11.52 -4.05 -5.39
C SER A 192 -10.33 -3.72 -6.28
N SER A 193 -9.15 -4.27 -5.96
CA SER A 193 -7.92 -4.06 -6.73
C SER A 193 -7.94 -4.72 -8.11
N VAL A 194 -8.61 -5.87 -8.22
CA VAL A 194 -8.76 -6.59 -9.48
C VAL A 194 -9.82 -5.92 -10.37
N LEU A 195 -10.90 -5.41 -9.76
CA LEU A 195 -12.01 -4.79 -10.49
C LEU A 195 -11.76 -3.32 -10.86
N SER A 196 -11.15 -2.51 -10.00
CA SER A 196 -10.90 -1.08 -10.27
C SER A 196 -9.96 -0.83 -11.45
N TYR A 197 -9.06 -1.77 -11.75
CA TYR A 197 -8.07 -1.57 -12.81
C TYR A 197 -8.63 -1.82 -14.23
N GLN A 198 -9.68 -2.65 -14.35
CA GLN A 198 -10.36 -2.86 -15.63
C GLN A 198 -11.34 -1.71 -15.90
N SER A 199 -12.14 -1.30 -14.91
CA SER A 199 -13.16 -0.26 -15.12
C SER A 199 -12.57 1.15 -15.32
N GLY A 200 -11.41 1.47 -14.72
CA GLY A 200 -10.76 2.77 -14.91
C GLY A 200 -10.17 2.96 -16.30
N LYS A 201 -9.51 1.93 -16.86
CA LYS A 201 -8.98 1.97 -18.24
C LYS A 201 -10.09 1.99 -19.27
N GLN A 202 -11.16 1.21 -19.07
CA GLN A 202 -12.31 1.20 -19.97
C GLN A 202 -12.94 2.60 -20.07
N ARG A 203 -13.17 3.27 -18.93
CA ARG A 203 -13.77 4.61 -18.90
C ARG A 203 -12.91 5.69 -19.56
N VAL A 204 -11.58 5.60 -19.45
CA VAL A 204 -10.68 6.56 -20.11
C VAL A 204 -10.62 6.30 -21.62
N ILE A 205 -10.65 5.04 -22.05
CA ILE A 205 -10.73 4.69 -23.47
C ILE A 205 -12.07 5.13 -24.07
N GLU A 206 -13.19 4.85 -23.39
CA GLU A 206 -14.53 5.29 -23.82
C GLU A 206 -14.64 6.82 -23.89
N GLN A 207 -14.00 7.56 -22.96
CA GLN A 207 -13.96 9.02 -23.03
C GLN A 207 -13.05 9.53 -24.15
N LEU A 208 -11.92 8.89 -24.42
CA LEU A 208 -11.04 9.27 -25.51
C LEU A 208 -11.66 8.98 -26.88
N GLU A 209 -12.41 7.88 -26.99
CA GLU A 209 -13.16 7.50 -28.19
C GLU A 209 -14.33 8.48 -28.43
N SER A 210 -15.08 8.84 -27.38
CA SER A 210 -16.12 9.87 -27.45
C SER A 210 -15.58 11.25 -27.86
N VAL A 211 -14.40 11.64 -27.36
CA VAL A 211 -13.77 12.92 -27.74
C VAL A 211 -13.21 12.85 -29.17
N ALA A 212 -12.71 11.68 -29.60
CA ALA A 212 -12.25 11.48 -30.97
C ALA A 212 -13.40 11.54 -31.98
N GLU A 213 -14.52 10.86 -31.70
CA GLU A 213 -15.72 10.85 -32.54
C GLU A 213 -16.33 12.27 -32.65
N LEU A 214 -16.40 13.00 -31.54
CA LEU A 214 -16.84 14.40 -31.55
C LEU A 214 -15.92 15.30 -32.38
N LYS A 215 -14.61 15.04 -32.36
CA LYS A 215 -13.63 15.80 -33.16
C LYS A 215 -13.70 15.43 -34.64
N GLU A 216 -14.03 14.19 -34.98
CA GLU A 216 -14.22 13.75 -36.36
C GLU A 216 -15.46 14.41 -37.00
N ASP A 217 -16.58 14.44 -36.27
CA ASP A 217 -17.81 15.13 -36.70
C ASP A 217 -17.61 16.64 -36.92
N GLU A 218 -16.84 17.28 -36.03
CA GLU A 218 -16.50 18.71 -36.14
C GLU A 218 -15.66 18.98 -37.40
N ILE A 219 -14.70 18.12 -37.71
CA ILE A 219 -13.86 18.23 -38.92
C ILE A 219 -14.71 18.01 -40.19
N GLU A 220 -15.59 17.00 -40.22
CA GLU A 220 -16.47 16.78 -41.37
C GLU A 220 -17.41 17.96 -41.61
N SER A 221 -17.95 18.55 -40.54
CA SER A 221 -18.79 19.75 -40.63
C SER A 221 -18.03 20.90 -41.26
N TRP A 222 -16.79 21.13 -40.81
CA TRP A 222 -15.93 22.19 -41.34
C TRP A 222 -15.58 21.99 -42.81
N ILE A 223 -15.31 20.75 -43.23
CA ILE A 223 -15.06 20.41 -44.64
C ILE A 223 -16.30 20.68 -45.50
N ARG A 224 -17.50 20.30 -45.01
CA ARG A 224 -18.77 20.56 -45.72
C ARG A 224 -19.06 22.05 -45.85
N GLU A 225 -18.79 22.82 -44.80
CA GLU A 225 -18.98 24.27 -44.80
C GLU A 225 -18.03 24.94 -45.80
N LEU A 226 -16.72 24.61 -45.76
CA LEU A 226 -15.73 25.10 -46.73
C LEU A 226 -16.10 24.74 -48.17
N HIS A 227 -16.59 23.52 -48.42
CA HIS A 227 -17.01 23.12 -49.76
C HIS A 227 -18.20 23.93 -50.28
N ASN A 228 -19.16 24.21 -49.40
CA ASN A 228 -20.34 25.00 -49.74
C ASN A 228 -19.98 26.48 -49.96
N GLU A 229 -19.09 27.04 -49.16
CA GLU A 229 -18.58 28.40 -49.33
C GLU A 229 -17.84 28.53 -50.67
N LEU A 230 -16.93 27.60 -50.96
CA LEU A 230 -16.14 27.59 -52.20
C LEU A 230 -17.02 27.45 -53.45
N ARG A 231 -18.07 26.62 -53.37
CA ARG A 231 -19.05 26.45 -54.45
C ARG A 231 -19.89 27.72 -54.67
N THR A 232 -20.23 28.42 -53.59
CA THR A 232 -20.99 29.67 -53.66
C THR A 232 -20.15 30.77 -54.28
N GLU A 233 -18.89 30.92 -53.89
CA GLU A 233 -17.96 31.89 -54.49
C GLU A 233 -17.67 31.59 -55.97
N LEU A 234 -17.48 30.32 -56.34
CA LEU A 234 -17.32 29.91 -57.75
C LEU A 234 -18.55 30.26 -58.61
N SER A 235 -19.77 30.13 -58.04
CA SER A 235 -21.01 30.49 -58.74
C SER A 235 -21.21 32.01 -58.87
N ARG A 236 -20.64 32.80 -57.96
CA ARG A 236 -20.65 34.28 -58.02
C ARG A 236 -19.61 34.83 -58.99
N GLY A 237 -18.48 34.15 -59.17
CA GLY A 237 -17.43 34.56 -60.11
C GLY A 237 -17.75 34.29 -61.59
N SER A 238 -18.85 33.59 -61.90
CA SER A 238 -19.27 33.25 -63.27
C SER A 238 -20.40 34.16 -63.83
N THR A 239 -20.75 35.23 -63.14
CA THR A 239 -21.67 36.30 -63.59
C THR A 239 -20.93 37.60 -63.76
#